data_AF-A0A841X026-F1
#
_entry.id   AF-A0A841X026-F1
#
_cell.length_a   1.000
_cell.length_b   1.000
_cell.length_c   1.000
_cell.angle_alpha   90.00
_cell.angle_beta   90.00
_cell.angle_gamma   90.00
#
_symmetry.space_group_name_H-M   'P 1'
#
loop_
_entity.id
_entity.type
_entity.pdbx_description
1 polymer ?
#
loop_
_entity_poly.entity_id
_entity_poly.type
_entity_poly.pdbx_seq_one_letter_code
_entity_poly.pdbx_strand_id
1 'polypeptide(L)'
;MNVSLAKDLSVYQLVMGVQAPPKPLSLSPATLLSLVRAQIDLLIEQQIAATLWVKLPPEKIWQLELVRYQSSVGASSFIYTCQIEDINKGKDEGDKGDGGDEGVRGENIPSYPSSPSSSLSPHHIPVYLPPHSQLRRENFLMVLSPQFCSLILAHRPLKKRKNQTSGKVTTNKNQPLLIITSVEGRIIQQVLNGIQQAITPESSPIIPADFICPSVPEPVLMNQLLAKQLLRQDEINRQIVTVRTTKLQQQNQELHNKEQLKDEYLKNVCQELRIPLTHMKTALSLLNSPNLKPPQRQRYLQMLNTQCDQQNSLITGLLDLVQLEHDLDATTLESVRLSDIVPGVVSTYQPVAQEKGIMLAYTVPTELPAVWCVSGGLRQIVINLLHNSIKFTPNGGQVWVRARLQGDRVQLEFRDTGIGIPENEIPKIFDRFYRVRTTAAEDHGGAGLGLTIVQQLLLRCGGSIVVKSKVNEGSTFTVQLASVADSPAAIATANE
;
A
#
# COMPACT_ATOMS: atom_id res chain seq x y z
N MET A 1 27.31 25.55 54.63
CA MET A 1 25.89 25.92 54.60
C MET A 1 25.36 25.67 53.20
N ASN A 2 24.50 24.65 53.09
CA ASN A 2 23.44 24.39 52.10
C ASN A 2 23.60 24.93 50.68
N VAL A 3 24.23 24.13 49.81
CA VAL A 3 23.86 24.09 48.38
C VAL A 3 23.09 22.79 48.18
N SER A 4 21.77 22.96 48.02
CA SER A 4 20.80 21.91 47.71
C SER A 4 21.20 21.21 46.40
N LEU A 5 21.88 20.06 46.52
CA LEU A 5 21.93 19.03 45.49
C LEU A 5 20.50 18.54 45.28
N ALA A 6 19.78 19.14 44.33
CA ALA A 6 18.60 18.52 43.75
C ALA A 6 19.08 17.18 43.16
N LYS A 7 18.86 16.09 43.89
CA LYS A 7 19.21 14.73 43.45
C LYS A 7 18.50 14.49 42.12
N ASP A 8 19.27 14.27 41.06
CA ASP A 8 18.77 13.83 39.76
C ASP A 8 17.96 12.54 39.93
N LEU A 9 16.63 12.63 39.86
CA LEU A 9 15.75 11.47 40.03
C LEU A 9 15.70 10.67 38.72
N SER A 10 16.17 9.41 38.74
CA SER A 10 15.88 8.39 37.73
C SER A 10 15.34 7.15 38.43
N VAL A 11 14.13 6.73 38.05
CA VAL A 11 13.48 5.54 38.62
C VAL A 11 14.30 4.29 38.28
N TYR A 12 14.93 4.26 37.11
CA TYR A 12 15.86 3.18 36.72
C TYR A 12 17.09 3.11 37.63
N GLN A 13 17.73 4.24 37.92
CA GLN A 13 18.91 4.28 38.79
C GLN A 13 18.56 3.92 40.25
N LEU A 14 17.37 4.31 40.73
CA LEU A 14 16.87 3.93 42.05
C LEU A 14 16.68 2.42 42.19
N VAL A 15 16.17 1.75 41.15
CA VAL A 15 16.01 0.29 41.13
C VAL A 15 17.36 -0.43 41.00
N MET A 16 18.30 0.13 40.25
CA MET A 16 19.63 -0.47 40.05
C MET A 16 20.59 -0.25 41.24
N GLY A 17 20.29 0.68 42.15
CA GLY A 17 21.11 1.00 43.33
C GLY A 17 20.95 0.04 44.53
N VAL A 18 20.19 -1.04 44.39
CA VAL A 18 19.90 -2.01 45.46
C VAL A 18 20.96 -3.12 45.52
N GLN A 19 21.23 -3.70 46.69
CA GLN A 19 22.02 -4.93 46.79
C GLN A 19 21.30 -6.06 46.05
N ALA A 20 21.87 -6.51 44.91
CA ALA A 20 21.30 -7.44 43.93
C ALA A 20 20.15 -6.88 43.05
N PRO A 21 20.44 -6.03 42.05
CA PRO A 21 19.42 -5.43 41.20
C PRO A 21 18.78 -6.44 40.22
N PRO A 22 17.48 -6.29 39.91
CA PRO A 22 16.79 -7.13 38.94
C PRO A 22 17.38 -6.97 37.53
N LYS A 23 17.51 -8.07 36.79
CA LYS A 23 18.06 -8.05 35.43
C LYS A 23 17.08 -7.38 34.46
N PRO A 24 17.49 -6.36 33.68
CA PRO A 24 16.62 -5.74 32.69
C PRO A 24 16.40 -6.67 31.50
N LEU A 25 15.14 -6.78 31.06
CA LEU A 25 14.71 -7.60 29.93
C LEU A 25 14.39 -6.74 28.71
N SER A 26 14.85 -7.16 27.54
CA SER A 26 14.54 -6.49 26.26
C SER A 26 13.22 -7.03 25.71
N LEU A 27 12.15 -6.25 25.82
CA LEU A 27 10.80 -6.68 25.47
C LEU A 27 10.11 -5.72 24.48
N SER A 28 9.11 -6.26 23.76
CA SER A 28 8.30 -5.48 22.84
C SER A 28 7.28 -4.61 23.59
N PRO A 29 6.84 -3.47 23.02
CA PRO A 29 5.76 -2.67 23.59
C PRO A 29 4.45 -3.44 23.79
N ALA A 30 4.14 -4.40 22.90
CA ALA A 30 2.98 -5.26 23.03
C ALA A 30 3.08 -6.18 24.26
N THR A 31 4.28 -6.67 24.56
CA THR A 31 4.55 -7.46 25.77
C THR A 31 4.44 -6.62 27.03
N LEU A 32 4.88 -5.35 27.02
CA LEU A 32 4.67 -4.42 28.15
C LEU A 32 3.17 -4.24 28.44
N LEU A 33 2.36 -4.02 27.40
CA LEU A 33 0.91 -3.90 27.55
C LEU A 33 0.27 -5.17 28.10
N SER A 34 0.74 -6.34 27.66
CA SER A 34 0.32 -7.64 28.19
C SER A 34 0.61 -7.78 29.69
N LEU A 35 1.80 -7.36 30.13
CA LEU A 35 2.21 -7.40 31.55
C LEU A 35 1.33 -6.49 32.41
N VAL A 36 1.09 -5.25 31.97
CA VAL A 36 0.23 -4.29 32.67
C VAL A 36 -1.21 -4.80 32.77
N ARG A 37 -1.75 -5.35 31.68
CA ARG A 37 -3.10 -5.95 31.67
C ARG A 37 -3.22 -7.15 32.60
N ALA A 38 -2.20 -8.02 32.63
CA ALA A 38 -2.20 -9.17 33.54
C ALA A 38 -2.22 -8.73 35.02
N GLN A 39 -1.52 -7.64 35.36
CA GLN A 39 -1.56 -7.06 36.70
C GLN A 39 -2.93 -6.46 37.03
N ILE A 40 -3.50 -5.67 36.11
CA ILE A 40 -4.82 -5.05 36.32
C ILE A 40 -5.91 -6.11 36.45
N ASP A 41 -5.90 -7.16 35.63
CA ASP A 41 -6.85 -8.27 35.72
C ASP A 41 -6.76 -9.02 37.05
N LEU A 42 -5.55 -9.23 37.57
CA LEU A 42 -5.36 -9.83 38.89
C LEU A 42 -6.02 -8.96 39.97
N LEU A 43 -5.80 -7.64 39.94
CA LEU A 43 -6.36 -6.72 40.93
C LEU A 43 -7.90 -6.67 40.86
N ILE A 44 -8.47 -6.71 39.65
CA ILE A 44 -9.93 -6.70 39.46
C ILE A 44 -10.56 -8.01 39.95
N GLU A 45 -10.02 -9.16 39.55
CA GLU A 45 -10.61 -10.46 39.89
C GLU A 45 -10.51 -10.79 41.38
N GLN A 46 -9.41 -10.38 42.02
CA GLN A 46 -9.21 -10.57 43.46
C GLN A 46 -9.78 -9.40 44.30
N GLN A 47 -10.41 -8.40 43.66
CA GLN A 47 -11.01 -7.23 44.33
C GLN A 47 -10.02 -6.50 45.26
N ILE A 48 -8.77 -6.38 44.84
CA ILE A 48 -7.69 -5.79 45.63
C ILE A 48 -7.75 -4.27 45.51
N ALA A 49 -8.06 -3.58 46.60
CA ALA A 49 -7.91 -2.14 46.71
C ALA A 49 -6.40 -1.79 46.75
N ALA A 50 -5.92 -1.18 45.67
CA ALA A 50 -4.54 -0.78 45.49
C ALA A 50 -4.44 0.70 45.15
N THR A 51 -3.37 1.32 45.64
CA THR A 51 -2.95 2.65 45.23
C THR A 51 -2.02 2.51 44.03
N LEU A 52 -2.39 3.10 42.89
CA LEU A 52 -1.63 3.03 41.66
C LEU A 52 -0.83 4.31 41.45
N TRP A 53 0.46 4.17 41.17
CA TRP A 53 1.35 5.26 40.78
C TRP A 53 1.78 5.04 39.33
N VAL A 54 1.39 5.96 38.45
CA VAL A 54 1.38 5.68 37.00
C VAL A 54 2.03 6.80 36.21
N LYS A 55 2.94 6.40 35.32
CA LYS A 55 3.47 7.19 34.23
C LYS A 55 3.55 6.30 33.00
N LEU A 56 2.50 6.30 32.18
CA LEU A 56 2.38 5.46 30.98
C LEU A 56 2.45 6.30 29.70
N PRO A 57 2.73 5.68 28.54
CA PRO A 57 2.71 6.37 27.25
C PRO A 57 1.35 7.06 27.00
N PRO A 58 1.29 8.16 26.23
CA PRO A 58 0.08 8.95 26.02
C PRO A 58 -0.99 8.27 25.14
N GLU A 59 -0.88 6.96 24.88
CA GLU A 59 -1.85 6.25 24.05
C GLU A 59 -3.15 5.95 24.83
N LYS A 60 -4.30 6.11 24.17
CA LYS A 60 -5.63 5.90 24.78
C LYS A 60 -5.81 4.51 25.41
N ILE A 61 -5.09 3.51 24.92
CA ILE A 61 -5.18 2.11 25.37
C ILE A 61 -4.81 1.98 26.86
N TRP A 62 -3.84 2.76 27.35
CA TRP A 62 -3.39 2.70 28.74
C TRP A 62 -4.41 3.32 29.71
N GLN A 63 -5.03 4.42 29.30
CA GLN A 63 -6.06 5.11 30.09
C GLN A 63 -7.31 4.23 30.27
N LEU A 64 -7.69 3.47 29.23
CA LEU A 64 -8.83 2.55 29.29
C LEU A 64 -8.64 1.44 30.33
N GLU A 65 -7.43 0.90 30.49
CA GLU A 65 -7.16 -0.12 31.51
C GLU A 65 -7.23 0.45 32.94
N LEU A 66 -6.80 1.70 33.16
CA LEU A 66 -6.90 2.37 34.47
C LEU A 66 -8.36 2.65 34.83
N VAL A 67 -9.16 3.13 33.87
CA VAL A 67 -10.60 3.34 34.06
C VAL A 67 -11.32 2.02 34.36
N ARG A 68 -10.92 0.93 33.69
CA ARG A 68 -11.48 -0.41 33.92
C ARG A 68 -11.21 -0.91 35.34
N TYR A 69 -10.01 -0.67 35.87
CA TYR A 69 -9.69 -0.97 37.27
C TYR A 69 -10.59 -0.19 38.24
N GLN A 70 -10.64 1.13 38.09
CA GLN A 70 -11.40 2.02 38.97
C GLN A 70 -12.90 1.70 38.98
N SER A 71 -13.46 1.35 37.82
CA SER A 71 -14.88 1.00 37.67
C SER A 71 -15.25 -0.32 38.35
N SER A 72 -14.30 -1.23 38.53
CA SER A 72 -14.56 -2.61 38.99
C SER A 72 -14.32 -2.82 40.49
N VAL A 73 -13.41 -2.05 41.10
CA VAL A 73 -12.99 -2.21 42.52
C VAL A 73 -13.56 -1.09 43.42
N GLY A 74 -14.10 -0.02 42.84
CA GLY A 74 -14.80 1.04 43.57
C GLY A 74 -13.89 2.11 44.21
N ALA A 75 -14.53 3.06 44.92
CA ALA A 75 -14.00 4.35 45.39
C ALA A 75 -12.84 4.31 46.42
N SER A 76 -12.37 3.13 46.81
CA SER A 76 -11.27 2.98 47.80
C SER A 76 -9.88 2.91 47.16
N SER A 77 -9.78 3.10 45.84
CA SER A 77 -8.53 3.03 45.07
C SER A 77 -8.10 4.42 44.60
N PHE A 78 -6.87 4.83 44.92
CA PHE A 78 -6.29 6.10 44.49
C PHE A 78 -5.37 5.87 43.29
N ILE A 79 -5.50 6.70 42.25
CA ILE A 79 -4.63 6.68 41.07
C ILE A 79 -3.86 8.00 41.02
N TYR A 80 -2.56 7.92 41.25
CA TYR A 80 -1.61 9.02 41.13
C TYR A 80 -0.99 9.01 39.73
N THR A 81 -1.34 10.01 38.92
CA THR A 81 -0.82 10.14 37.56
C THR A 81 0.31 11.16 37.54
N CYS A 82 1.54 10.69 37.31
CA CYS A 82 2.73 11.51 37.35
C CYS A 82 2.94 12.25 36.02
N GLN A 83 2.82 13.56 36.02
CA GLN A 83 3.12 14.46 34.91
C GLN A 83 4.45 15.18 35.16
N ILE A 84 5.12 15.61 34.09
CA ILE A 84 6.38 16.37 34.19
C ILE A 84 6.04 17.84 33.97
N GLU A 85 6.50 18.74 34.84
CA GLU A 85 6.36 20.17 34.62
C GLU A 85 7.12 20.61 33.36
N ASP A 86 6.43 21.27 32.43
CA ASP A 86 7.07 21.95 31.31
C ASP A 86 7.36 23.40 31.72
N ILE A 87 8.64 23.76 31.80
CA ILE A 87 9.10 25.11 32.19
C ILE A 87 8.67 26.22 31.19
N ASN A 88 8.08 25.90 30.04
CA ASN A 88 7.79 26.87 28.98
C ASN A 88 6.28 27.14 28.75
N LYS A 89 5.58 27.61 29.77
CA LYS A 89 4.36 28.43 29.60
C LYS A 89 4.29 29.48 30.71
N GLY A 90 4.97 30.61 30.53
CA GLY A 90 4.84 31.71 31.49
C GLY A 90 5.93 32.76 31.43
N LYS A 91 6.28 33.26 30.24
CA LYS A 91 6.92 34.57 30.05
C LYS A 91 6.62 35.04 28.63
N ASP A 92 5.50 35.72 28.46
CA ASP A 92 5.30 36.78 27.46
C ASP A 92 3.83 37.24 27.54
N GLU A 93 3.46 37.89 28.64
CA GLU A 93 2.30 38.79 28.65
C GLU A 93 2.66 40.04 29.45
N GLY A 94 2.88 41.12 28.72
CA GLY A 94 3.07 42.47 29.25
C GLY A 94 3.89 43.35 28.30
N ASP A 95 3.31 43.84 27.20
CA ASP A 95 2.89 45.25 27.09
C ASP A 95 2.39 45.58 25.67
N LYS A 96 1.43 46.50 25.59
CA LYS A 96 0.60 46.84 24.42
C LYS A 96 1.32 47.71 23.38
N GLY A 97 0.93 47.58 22.11
CA GLY A 97 1.31 48.52 21.03
C GLY A 97 0.65 48.22 19.70
N ASP A 98 -0.51 48.85 19.49
CA ASP A 98 -1.48 48.88 18.39
C ASP A 98 -0.98 48.94 16.93
N GLY A 99 -1.76 48.33 16.01
CA GLY A 99 -1.93 48.80 14.62
C GLY A 99 -1.56 47.87 13.45
N GLY A 100 -2.58 47.34 12.74
CA GLY A 100 -2.52 47.10 11.28
C GLY A 100 -2.70 45.67 10.78
N ASP A 101 -3.90 45.38 10.27
CA ASP A 101 -4.36 44.19 9.54
C ASP A 101 -3.74 44.08 8.13
N GLU A 102 -3.39 42.85 7.70
CA GLU A 102 -3.63 42.27 6.34
C GLU A 102 -2.80 40.98 6.08
N GLY A 103 -3.49 39.86 5.76
CA GLY A 103 -3.03 38.93 4.69
C GLY A 103 -2.31 37.61 5.03
N VAL A 104 -3.02 36.63 5.62
CA VAL A 104 -3.26 35.24 5.09
C VAL A 104 -2.09 34.57 4.31
N ARG A 105 -1.48 33.41 4.68
CA ARG A 105 -2.03 32.03 4.75
C ARG A 105 -0.90 31.06 5.16
N GLY A 106 -1.09 30.23 6.18
CA GLY A 106 -0.19 29.14 6.55
C GLY A 106 -0.98 27.97 7.14
N GLU A 107 -0.81 26.80 6.53
CA GLU A 107 -1.69 25.64 6.64
C GLU A 107 -1.71 24.96 8.02
N ASN A 108 -2.95 24.64 8.42
CA ASN A 108 -3.43 23.80 9.51
C ASN A 108 -2.50 22.65 9.97
N ILE A 109 -1.93 22.82 11.16
CA ILE A 109 -1.53 21.73 12.06
C ILE A 109 -2.65 21.57 13.10
N PRO A 110 -3.19 20.37 13.39
CA PRO A 110 -4.29 20.23 14.33
C PRO A 110 -3.82 20.61 15.74
N SER A 111 -4.36 21.71 16.22
CA SER A 111 -4.32 22.17 17.59
C SER A 111 -4.77 21.06 18.54
N TYR A 112 -3.94 20.82 19.56
CA TYR A 112 -4.33 20.11 20.77
C TYR A 112 -5.70 20.62 21.27
N PRO A 113 -6.64 19.75 21.67
CA PRO A 113 -7.75 20.20 22.48
C PRO A 113 -7.16 20.66 23.81
N SER A 114 -7.21 21.97 24.02
CA SER A 114 -7.21 22.60 25.32
C SER A 114 -8.21 21.90 26.23
N SER A 115 -7.72 21.47 27.39
CA SER A 115 -8.50 21.15 28.60
C SER A 115 -9.44 19.94 28.51
N PRO A 116 -9.21 18.84 29.27
CA PRO A 116 -10.29 17.94 29.63
C PRO A 116 -11.02 18.54 30.84
N SER A 117 -11.85 19.55 30.60
CA SER A 117 -12.85 19.97 31.60
C SER A 117 -14.11 19.12 31.42
N SER A 118 -14.13 17.93 32.03
CA SER A 118 -15.34 17.29 32.55
C SER A 118 -15.00 15.96 33.24
N SER A 119 -15.18 15.95 34.56
CA SER A 119 -15.22 14.81 35.50
C SER A 119 -13.96 13.94 35.64
N LEU A 120 -12.91 14.49 36.26
CA LEU A 120 -11.98 13.66 37.05
C LEU A 120 -12.74 13.17 38.29
N SER A 121 -12.83 11.85 38.47
CA SER A 121 -13.32 11.24 39.71
C SER A 121 -12.46 11.71 40.90
N PRO A 122 -13.01 11.85 42.12
CA PRO A 122 -12.31 12.40 43.30
C PRO A 122 -11.07 11.58 43.76
N HIS A 123 -10.71 10.52 43.04
CA HIS A 123 -9.62 9.59 43.35
C HIS A 123 -8.49 9.59 42.31
N HIS A 124 -8.50 10.51 41.34
CA HIS A 124 -7.42 10.66 40.37
C HIS A 124 -6.61 11.94 40.65
N ILE A 125 -5.39 11.78 41.16
CA ILE A 125 -4.56 12.89 41.66
C ILE A 125 -3.37 13.11 40.71
N PRO A 126 -3.28 14.26 40.01
CA PRO A 126 -2.09 14.58 39.24
C PRO A 126 -0.92 14.91 40.16
N VAL A 127 0.25 14.31 39.91
CA VAL A 127 1.49 14.57 40.66
C VAL A 127 2.52 15.14 39.70
N TYR A 128 3.08 16.31 40.03
CA TYR A 128 4.08 16.98 39.20
C TYR A 128 5.49 16.59 39.64
N LEU A 129 6.25 15.99 38.71
CA LEU A 129 7.65 15.61 38.91
C LEU A 129 8.60 16.64 38.29
N PRO A 130 9.79 16.86 38.89
CA PRO A 130 10.75 17.84 38.42
C PRO A 130 11.23 17.52 36.99
N PRO A 131 11.51 18.54 36.16
CA PRO A 131 11.86 18.38 34.76
C PRO A 131 13.27 17.82 34.58
N HIS A 132 13.39 16.49 34.60
CA HIS A 132 14.64 15.79 34.26
C HIS A 132 14.52 14.98 32.96
N SER A 133 15.61 14.99 32.21
CA SER A 133 15.72 14.39 30.87
C SER A 133 15.64 12.86 30.86
N GLN A 134 15.98 12.20 31.96
CA GLN A 134 15.87 10.74 32.14
C GLN A 134 14.45 10.31 32.50
N LEU A 135 13.81 10.99 33.46
CA LEU A 135 12.40 10.78 33.79
C LEU A 135 11.50 10.94 32.57
N ARG A 136 11.77 11.89 31.66
CA ARG A 136 11.02 12.05 30.39
C ARG A 136 10.96 10.79 29.52
N ARG A 137 11.86 9.82 29.73
CA ARG A 137 12.01 8.62 28.90
C ARG A 137 11.71 7.32 29.65
N GLU A 138 11.32 7.43 30.91
CA GLU A 138 10.93 6.33 31.78
C GLU A 138 9.41 6.33 31.93
N ASN A 139 8.81 5.17 31.67
CA ASN A 139 7.42 4.89 32.01
C ASN A 139 7.41 3.87 33.13
N PHE A 140 6.54 4.04 34.12
CA PHE A 140 6.40 3.07 35.20
C PHE A 140 4.95 2.92 35.65
N LEU A 141 4.66 1.73 36.16
CA LEU A 141 3.44 1.39 36.86
C LEU A 141 3.86 0.78 38.20
N MET A 142 3.43 1.41 39.28
CA MET A 142 3.60 0.91 40.63
C MET A 142 2.23 0.62 41.23
N VAL A 143 2.07 -0.59 41.75
CA VAL A 143 0.88 -1.07 42.44
C VAL A 143 1.24 -1.22 43.91
N LEU A 144 0.49 -0.55 44.78
CA LEU A 144 0.71 -0.58 46.24
C LEU A 144 -0.57 -1.02 46.94
N SER A 145 -0.56 -2.23 47.51
CA SER A 145 -1.62 -2.76 48.36
C SER A 145 -1.01 -3.57 49.50
N PRO A 146 -1.67 -3.67 50.69
CA PRO A 146 -1.18 -4.49 51.79
C PRO A 146 -0.98 -5.96 51.41
N GLN A 147 -1.77 -6.47 50.46
CA GLN A 147 -1.73 -7.86 49.98
C GLN A 147 -0.78 -8.05 48.80
N PHE A 148 -0.53 -7.00 48.01
CA PHE A 148 0.26 -7.09 46.77
C PHE A 148 0.95 -5.78 46.43
N CYS A 149 2.27 -5.85 46.19
CA CYS A 149 3.06 -4.75 45.68
C CYS A 149 3.80 -5.17 44.41
N SER A 150 3.76 -4.33 43.38
CA SER A 150 4.50 -4.56 42.14
C SER A 150 4.98 -3.29 41.48
N LEU A 151 6.12 -3.38 40.79
CA LEU A 151 6.73 -2.34 39.98
C LEU A 151 6.99 -2.89 38.58
N ILE A 152 6.46 -2.22 37.56
CA ILE A 152 6.86 -2.35 36.17
C ILE A 152 7.51 -1.04 35.77
N LEU A 153 8.77 -1.09 35.35
CA LEU A 153 9.52 0.04 34.81
C LEU A 153 9.91 -0.27 33.37
N ALA A 154 9.65 0.66 32.44
CA ALA A 154 10.07 0.58 31.05
C ALA A 154 10.88 1.82 30.67
N HIS A 155 12.10 1.62 30.17
CA HIS A 155 12.99 2.69 29.76
C HIS A 155 13.49 2.48 28.32
N ARG A 156 13.62 3.59 27.57
CA ARG A 156 14.25 3.61 26.24
C ARG A 156 15.72 4.04 26.34
N PRO A 157 16.70 3.12 26.11
CA PRO A 157 18.12 3.48 26.21
C PRO A 157 18.55 4.46 25.13
N LEU A 158 19.43 5.41 25.47
CA LEU A 158 20.08 6.29 24.48
C LEU A 158 21.09 5.51 23.63
N LYS A 159 21.00 5.61 22.30
CA LYS A 159 22.15 5.30 21.43
C LYS A 159 23.28 6.26 21.76
N LYS A 160 24.45 5.76 22.15
CA LYS A 160 25.71 6.50 21.96
C LYS A 160 25.80 6.81 20.45
N ARG A 161 25.88 8.09 20.07
CA ARG A 161 26.20 8.50 18.70
C ARG A 161 27.52 7.84 18.31
N LYS A 162 27.47 6.71 17.59
CA LYS A 162 28.58 6.31 16.73
C LYS A 162 28.42 7.10 15.45
N ASN A 163 29.44 7.89 15.12
CA ASN A 163 29.57 8.59 13.84
C ASN A 163 29.26 7.61 12.72
N GLN A 164 28.22 7.90 11.94
CA GLN A 164 28.13 7.48 10.54
C GLN A 164 27.09 8.35 9.84
N THR A 165 27.59 9.01 8.81
CA THR A 165 26.90 9.67 7.71
C THR A 165 25.96 8.72 6.97
N SER A 166 24.93 9.32 6.34
CA SER A 166 23.96 8.72 5.41
C SER A 166 22.71 8.02 6.01
N GLY A 167 21.54 8.45 5.51
CA GLY A 167 20.34 7.61 5.44
C GLY A 167 19.13 8.10 6.25
N LYS A 168 18.14 8.66 5.53
CA LYS A 168 16.71 8.87 5.86
C LYS A 168 16.27 8.43 7.27
N VAL A 169 15.79 9.40 8.05
CA VAL A 169 15.12 9.20 9.34
C VAL A 169 13.73 8.58 9.09
N THR A 170 13.67 7.27 8.93
CA THR A 170 12.44 6.51 9.10
C THR A 170 12.10 6.46 10.59
N THR A 171 10.90 6.94 10.95
CA THR A 171 10.35 6.89 12.31
C THR A 171 10.37 5.46 12.86
N ASN A 172 11.33 5.19 13.75
CA ASN A 172 11.64 3.89 14.32
C ASN A 172 10.53 3.45 15.31
N LYS A 173 9.45 2.86 14.82
CA LYS A 173 8.34 2.30 15.63
C LYS A 173 8.67 0.98 16.35
N ASN A 174 9.89 0.43 16.22
CA ASN A 174 10.21 -0.94 16.62
C ASN A 174 11.47 -1.10 17.49
N GLN A 175 11.81 -0.10 18.32
CA GLN A 175 12.95 -0.24 19.23
C GLN A 175 12.56 -1.05 20.48
N PRO A 176 13.39 -2.02 20.91
CA PRO A 176 13.14 -2.80 22.13
C PRO A 176 13.19 -1.90 23.37
N LEU A 177 12.22 -2.09 24.26
CA LEU A 177 12.19 -1.43 25.57
C LEU A 177 12.98 -2.27 26.56
N LEU A 178 13.79 -1.64 27.41
CA LEU A 178 14.35 -2.30 28.60
C LEU A 178 13.30 -2.23 29.69
N ILE A 179 12.79 -3.39 30.10
CA ILE A 179 11.77 -3.55 31.12
C ILE A 179 12.40 -4.17 32.36
N ILE A 180 12.11 -3.60 33.52
CA ILE A 180 12.40 -4.17 34.83
C ILE A 180 11.06 -4.40 35.53
N THR A 181 10.84 -5.63 36.01
CA THR A 181 9.69 -5.97 36.83
C THR A 181 10.17 -6.43 38.21
N SER A 182 9.58 -5.90 39.27
CA SER A 182 9.86 -6.34 40.65
C SER A 182 8.57 -6.47 41.46
N VAL A 183 8.54 -7.45 42.35
CA VAL A 183 7.49 -7.67 43.37
C VAL A 183 8.08 -7.64 44.79
N GLU A 184 9.37 -7.32 44.92
CA GLU A 184 10.04 -7.23 46.21
C GLU A 184 9.69 -5.90 46.90
N GLY A 185 9.03 -5.97 48.06
CA GLY A 185 8.60 -4.78 48.80
C GLY A 185 9.75 -3.82 49.14
N ARG A 186 10.97 -4.33 49.37
CA ARG A 186 12.15 -3.49 49.67
C ARG A 186 12.51 -2.56 48.49
N ILE A 187 12.52 -3.10 47.28
CA ILE A 187 12.83 -2.33 46.05
C ILE A 187 11.73 -1.30 45.81
N ILE A 188 10.47 -1.71 45.96
CA ILE A 188 9.30 -0.86 45.73
C ILE A 188 9.25 0.30 46.74
N GLN A 189 9.53 0.03 48.03
CA GLN A 189 9.59 1.06 49.07
C GLN A 189 10.72 2.06 48.81
N GLN A 190 11.89 1.61 48.35
CA GLN A 190 13.01 2.50 48.01
C GLN A 190 12.68 3.43 46.84
N VAL A 191 12.00 2.90 45.81
CA VAL A 191 11.53 3.72 44.68
C VAL A 191 10.46 4.71 45.14
N LEU A 192 9.52 4.28 45.99
CA LEU A 192 8.47 5.13 46.54
C LEU A 192 9.06 6.30 47.35
N ASN A 193 10.01 6.02 48.26
CA ASN A 193 10.70 7.02 49.05
C ASN A 193 11.49 8.00 48.16
N GLY A 194 12.13 7.49 47.11
CA GLY A 194 12.85 8.33 46.14
C GLY A 194 11.91 9.29 45.40
N ILE A 195 10.75 8.80 44.94
CA ILE A 195 9.73 9.63 44.29
C ILE A 195 9.18 10.67 45.29
N GLN A 196 8.84 10.28 46.52
CA GLN A 196 8.34 11.20 47.55
C GLN A 196 9.32 12.33 47.89
N GLN A 197 10.63 12.04 47.94
CA GLN A 197 11.66 13.06 48.18
C GLN A 197 11.82 14.07 47.03
N ALA A 198 11.35 13.73 45.82
CA ALA A 198 11.47 14.58 44.64
C ALA A 198 10.19 15.36 44.31
N ILE A 199 9.10 15.14 45.04
CA ILE A 199 7.84 15.89 44.87
C ILE A 199 7.96 17.25 45.58
N THR A 200 7.45 18.31 44.95
CA THR A 200 7.33 19.65 45.56
C THR A 200 6.33 19.64 46.72
N PRO A 201 6.60 20.39 47.81
CA PRO A 201 5.82 20.31 49.05
C PRO A 201 4.31 20.60 48.91
N GLU A 202 3.89 21.29 47.85
CA GLU A 202 2.48 21.62 47.55
C GLU A 202 1.66 20.41 47.02
N SER A 203 2.31 19.33 46.58
CA SER A 203 1.67 18.13 45.99
C SER A 203 1.79 16.89 46.89
N SER A 204 1.69 17.05 48.21
CA SER A 204 1.98 15.95 49.15
C SER A 204 0.98 14.79 48.95
N PRO A 205 1.45 13.58 48.59
CA PRO A 205 0.55 12.45 48.36
C PRO A 205 -0.08 11.98 49.67
N ILE A 206 -1.38 11.63 49.63
CA ILE A 206 -2.09 10.97 50.73
C ILE A 206 -1.74 9.48 50.65
N ILE A 207 -0.55 9.12 51.13
CA ILE A 207 -0.23 7.73 51.49
C ILE A 207 -0.33 7.67 53.01
N PRO A 208 -1.04 6.69 53.60
CA PRO A 208 -1.07 6.53 55.05
C PRO A 208 0.37 6.48 55.57
N ALA A 209 0.69 7.29 56.57
CA ALA A 209 2.05 7.41 57.12
C ALA A 209 2.64 6.06 57.61
N ASP A 210 1.78 5.04 57.77
CA ASP A 210 2.09 3.70 58.27
C ASP A 210 2.16 2.61 57.17
N PHE A 211 2.09 2.95 55.87
CA PHE A 211 2.14 1.93 54.81
C PHE A 211 3.55 1.37 54.60
N ILE A 212 3.75 0.09 54.94
CA ILE A 212 4.98 -0.65 54.72
C ILE A 212 4.72 -1.71 53.64
N CYS A 213 5.47 -1.68 52.53
CA CYS A 213 5.40 -2.73 51.52
C CYS A 213 5.73 -4.11 52.15
N PRO A 214 4.90 -5.15 51.89
CA PRO A 214 5.14 -6.48 52.44
C PRO A 214 6.51 -7.02 51.97
N SER A 215 7.27 -7.61 52.89
CA SER A 215 8.61 -8.11 52.63
C SER A 215 8.63 -9.36 51.74
N VAL A 216 7.54 -10.14 51.75
CA VAL A 216 7.34 -11.33 50.93
C VAL A 216 5.95 -11.23 50.27
N PRO A 217 5.84 -11.33 48.93
CA PRO A 217 4.56 -11.33 48.25
C PRO A 217 3.78 -12.63 48.53
N GLU A 218 2.46 -12.56 48.54
CA GLU A 218 1.61 -13.73 48.76
C GLU A 218 1.79 -14.78 47.63
N PRO A 219 2.15 -16.03 47.95
CA PRO A 219 2.50 -17.03 46.94
C PRO A 219 1.33 -17.40 46.02
N VAL A 220 0.09 -17.32 46.52
CA VAL A 220 -1.13 -17.60 45.74
C VAL A 220 -1.32 -16.53 44.65
N LEU A 221 -1.22 -15.25 45.01
CA LEU A 221 -1.33 -14.12 44.07
C LEU A 221 -0.20 -14.17 43.02
N MET A 222 1.00 -14.60 43.43
CA MET A 222 2.13 -14.72 42.50
C MET A 222 1.90 -15.81 41.45
N ASN A 223 1.39 -16.98 41.86
CA ASN A 223 1.04 -18.06 40.94
C ASN A 223 -0.09 -17.65 39.98
N GLN A 224 -1.10 -16.92 40.48
CA GLN A 224 -2.19 -16.40 39.64
C GLN A 224 -1.68 -15.38 38.62
N LEU A 225 -0.78 -14.47 39.01
CA LEU A 225 -0.19 -13.50 38.08
C LEU A 225 0.59 -14.20 36.96
N LEU A 226 1.42 -15.19 37.32
CA LEU A 226 2.23 -15.93 36.36
C LEU A 226 1.35 -16.74 35.39
N ALA A 227 0.29 -17.38 35.88
CA ALA A 227 -0.70 -18.07 35.05
C ALA A 227 -1.37 -17.10 34.06
N LYS A 228 -1.77 -15.89 34.51
CA LYS A 228 -2.36 -14.87 33.63
C LYS A 228 -1.39 -14.39 32.56
N GLN A 229 -0.13 -14.18 32.91
CA GLN A 229 0.89 -13.77 31.94
C GLN A 229 1.12 -14.84 30.87
N LEU A 230 1.15 -16.12 31.25
CA LEU A 230 1.27 -17.24 30.30
C LEU A 230 0.07 -17.31 29.35
N LEU A 231 -1.16 -17.23 29.88
CA LEU A 231 -2.38 -17.25 29.06
C LEU A 231 -2.41 -16.10 28.05
N ARG A 232 -2.05 -14.88 28.46
CA ARG A 232 -1.99 -13.74 27.52
C ARG A 232 -0.93 -13.92 26.45
N GLN A 233 0.24 -14.46 26.81
CA GLN A 233 1.30 -14.66 25.84
C GLN A 233 0.91 -15.73 24.82
N ASP A 234 0.22 -16.80 25.24
CA ASP A 234 -0.35 -17.79 24.32
C ASP A 234 -1.36 -17.15 23.37
N GLU A 235 -2.25 -16.30 23.88
CA GLU A 235 -3.25 -15.62 23.05
C GLU A 235 -2.63 -14.65 22.03
N ILE A 236 -1.63 -13.85 22.43
CA ILE A 236 -0.88 -12.98 21.52
C ILE A 236 -0.20 -13.82 20.44
N ASN A 237 0.44 -14.93 20.81
CA ASN A 237 1.10 -15.81 19.86
C ASN A 237 0.10 -16.44 18.88
N ARG A 238 -1.08 -16.89 19.36
CA ARG A 238 -2.16 -17.41 18.50
C ARG A 238 -2.67 -16.35 17.52
N GLN A 239 -2.85 -15.11 17.97
CA GLN A 239 -3.27 -14.02 17.09
C GLN A 239 -2.22 -13.73 16.01
N ILE A 240 -0.93 -13.67 16.38
CA ILE A 240 0.18 -13.46 15.44
C ILE A 240 0.22 -14.60 14.40
N VAL A 241 0.11 -15.86 14.84
CA VAL A 241 0.11 -17.02 13.95
C VAL A 241 -1.09 -16.97 13.00
N THR A 242 -2.28 -16.62 13.50
CA THR A 242 -3.50 -16.53 12.69
C THR A 242 -3.38 -15.45 11.62
N VAL A 243 -2.91 -14.24 11.98
CA VAL A 243 -2.69 -13.14 11.04
C VAL A 243 -1.63 -13.50 9.99
N ARG A 244 -0.53 -14.16 10.40
CA ARG A 244 0.50 -14.61 9.45
C ARG A 244 -0.03 -15.69 8.51
N THR A 245 -0.78 -16.66 9.04
CA THR A 245 -1.32 -17.78 8.26
C THR A 245 -2.35 -17.29 7.23
N THR A 246 -3.26 -16.40 7.64
CA THR A 246 -4.24 -15.78 6.73
C THR A 246 -3.57 -14.96 5.63
N LYS A 247 -2.53 -14.17 5.97
CA LYS A 247 -1.74 -13.43 4.97
C LYS A 247 -1.03 -14.38 3.98
N LEU A 248 -0.40 -15.45 4.48
CA LEU A 248 0.24 -16.46 3.64
C LEU A 248 -0.75 -17.18 2.74
N GLN A 249 -1.95 -17.51 3.26
CA GLN A 249 -3.02 -18.12 2.48
C GLN A 249 -3.51 -17.18 1.37
N GLN A 250 -3.70 -15.89 1.65
CA GLN A 250 -4.03 -14.90 0.62
C GLN A 250 -2.96 -14.83 -0.46
N GLN A 251 -1.68 -14.75 -0.08
CA GLN A 251 -0.58 -14.71 -1.03
C GLN A 251 -0.50 -15.98 -1.89
N ASN A 252 -0.68 -17.16 -1.29
CA ASN A 252 -0.72 -18.43 -2.02
C ASN A 252 -1.91 -18.49 -2.98
N GLN A 253 -3.08 -17.99 -2.57
CA GLN A 253 -4.26 -17.95 -3.44
C GLN A 253 -4.03 -17.01 -4.63
N GLU A 254 -3.43 -15.84 -4.42
CA GLU A 254 -3.08 -14.92 -5.51
C GLU A 254 -2.07 -15.55 -6.49
N LEU A 255 -1.06 -16.26 -5.96
CA LEU A 255 -0.09 -16.97 -6.79
C LEU A 255 -0.76 -18.10 -7.59
N HIS A 256 -1.63 -18.88 -6.95
CA HIS A 256 -2.34 -19.96 -7.63
C HIS A 256 -3.29 -19.44 -8.72
N ASN A 257 -4.00 -18.33 -8.45
CA ASN A 257 -4.85 -17.69 -9.45
C ASN A 257 -4.01 -17.21 -10.67
N LYS A 258 -2.83 -16.63 -10.44
CA LYS A 258 -1.91 -16.24 -11.52
C LYS A 258 -1.40 -17.44 -12.32
N GLU A 259 -1.09 -18.54 -11.65
CA GLU A 259 -0.66 -19.79 -12.29
C GLU A 259 -1.77 -20.37 -13.17
N GLN A 260 -3.00 -20.47 -12.65
CA GLN A 260 -4.16 -20.96 -13.42
C GLN A 260 -4.42 -20.11 -14.66
N LEU A 261 -4.36 -18.78 -14.57
CA LEU A 261 -4.50 -17.89 -15.71
C LEU A 261 -3.39 -18.10 -16.75
N LYS A 262 -2.15 -18.37 -16.30
CA LYS A 262 -1.03 -18.69 -17.19
C LYS A 262 -1.24 -20.01 -17.92
N ASP A 263 -1.75 -21.03 -17.22
CA ASP A 263 -2.01 -22.34 -17.80
C ASP A 263 -3.16 -22.30 -18.82
N GLU A 264 -4.23 -21.57 -18.51
CA GLU A 264 -5.34 -21.32 -19.44
C GLU A 264 -4.84 -20.58 -20.69
N TYR A 265 -3.98 -19.57 -20.51
CA TYR A 265 -3.33 -18.87 -21.61
C TYR A 265 -2.51 -19.82 -22.49
N LEU A 266 -1.62 -20.64 -21.90
CA LEU A 266 -0.79 -21.58 -22.66
C LEU A 266 -1.63 -22.61 -23.43
N LYS A 267 -2.72 -23.09 -22.82
CA LYS A 267 -3.66 -23.99 -23.49
C LYS A 267 -4.30 -23.33 -24.71
N ASN A 268 -4.74 -22.08 -24.59
CA ASN A 268 -5.34 -21.33 -25.69
C ASN A 268 -4.33 -21.08 -26.83
N VAL A 269 -3.09 -20.71 -26.50
CA VAL A 269 -1.98 -20.59 -27.46
C VAL A 269 -1.79 -21.89 -28.24
N CYS A 270 -1.70 -23.02 -27.55
CA CYS A 270 -1.48 -24.31 -28.18
C CYS A 270 -2.63 -24.70 -29.11
N GLN A 271 -3.88 -24.38 -28.74
CA GLN A 271 -5.05 -24.63 -29.56
C GLN A 271 -5.04 -23.77 -30.84
N GLU A 272 -4.80 -22.46 -30.71
CA GLU A 272 -4.76 -21.54 -31.85
C GLU A 272 -3.60 -21.84 -32.81
N LEU A 273 -2.48 -22.37 -32.33
CA LEU A 273 -1.38 -22.83 -33.17
C LEU A 273 -1.70 -24.16 -33.89
N ARG A 274 -2.46 -25.05 -33.25
CA ARG A 274 -2.78 -26.38 -33.79
C ARG A 274 -3.80 -26.33 -34.93
N ILE A 275 -4.77 -25.41 -34.89
CA ILE A 275 -5.81 -25.27 -35.91
C ILE A 275 -5.22 -25.05 -37.33
N PRO A 276 -4.39 -24.02 -37.60
CA PRO A 276 -3.83 -23.79 -38.94
C PRO A 276 -2.91 -24.92 -39.39
N LEU A 277 -2.14 -25.53 -38.47
CA LEU A 277 -1.34 -26.74 -38.78
C LEU A 277 -2.21 -27.90 -39.26
N THR A 278 -3.36 -28.10 -38.61
CA THR A 278 -4.31 -29.16 -38.99
C THR A 278 -4.90 -28.87 -40.37
N HIS A 279 -5.29 -27.62 -40.64
CA HIS A 279 -5.81 -27.20 -41.95
C HIS A 279 -4.76 -27.37 -43.05
N MET A 280 -3.51 -26.98 -42.81
CA MET A 280 -2.42 -27.17 -43.76
C MET A 280 -2.14 -28.66 -44.04
N LYS A 281 -2.10 -29.49 -43.00
CA LYS A 281 -1.93 -30.94 -43.16
C LYS A 281 -3.06 -31.55 -43.98
N THR A 282 -4.30 -31.13 -43.76
CA THR A 282 -5.46 -31.60 -44.55
C THR A 282 -5.34 -31.16 -46.01
N ALA A 283 -5.02 -29.89 -46.28
CA ALA A 283 -4.84 -29.38 -47.64
C ALA A 283 -3.71 -30.09 -48.40
N LEU A 284 -2.56 -30.33 -47.74
CA LEU A 284 -1.47 -31.15 -48.29
C LEU A 284 -1.92 -32.59 -48.58
N SER A 285 -2.69 -33.20 -47.69
CA SER A 285 -3.21 -34.56 -47.90
C SER A 285 -4.16 -34.61 -49.10
N LEU A 286 -4.99 -33.58 -49.28
CA LEU A 286 -5.90 -33.45 -50.42
C LEU A 286 -5.13 -33.19 -51.73
N LEU A 287 -4.07 -32.38 -51.70
CA LEU A 287 -3.20 -32.13 -52.86
C LEU A 287 -2.52 -33.38 -53.40
N ASN A 288 -2.26 -34.38 -52.54
CA ASN A 288 -1.69 -35.67 -52.92
C ASN A 288 -2.69 -36.62 -53.62
N SER A 289 -3.96 -36.23 -53.79
CA SER A 289 -4.95 -37.06 -54.49
C SER A 289 -4.67 -37.09 -56.00
N PRO A 290 -4.64 -38.27 -56.64
CA PRO A 290 -4.27 -38.43 -58.05
C PRO A 290 -5.28 -37.83 -59.05
N ASN A 291 -6.54 -37.60 -58.63
CA ASN A 291 -7.62 -37.14 -59.51
C ASN A 291 -8.00 -35.66 -59.30
N LEU A 292 -7.07 -34.82 -58.84
CA LEU A 292 -7.37 -33.42 -58.52
C LEU A 292 -7.47 -32.53 -59.78
N LYS A 293 -8.58 -31.79 -59.90
CA LYS A 293 -8.76 -30.82 -60.98
C LYS A 293 -7.86 -29.57 -60.75
N PRO A 294 -7.31 -28.93 -61.81
CA PRO A 294 -6.50 -27.71 -61.69
C PRO A 294 -7.10 -26.58 -60.82
N PRO A 295 -8.40 -26.22 -60.90
CA PRO A 295 -8.97 -25.18 -60.03
C PRO A 295 -9.02 -25.58 -58.55
N GLN A 296 -9.21 -26.87 -58.25
CA GLN A 296 -9.19 -27.37 -56.86
C GLN A 296 -7.77 -27.34 -56.29
N ARG A 297 -6.76 -27.67 -57.11
CA ARG A 297 -5.34 -27.55 -56.75
C ARG A 297 -4.99 -26.11 -56.38
N GLN A 298 -5.39 -25.16 -57.23
CA GLN A 298 -5.13 -23.73 -56.98
C GLN A 298 -5.79 -23.27 -55.67
N ARG A 299 -7.03 -23.69 -55.41
CA ARG A 299 -7.73 -23.37 -54.16
C ARG A 299 -7.00 -23.91 -52.92
N TYR A 300 -6.48 -25.13 -52.97
CA TYR A 300 -5.72 -25.68 -51.83
C TYR A 300 -4.36 -25.02 -51.64
N LEU A 301 -3.68 -24.62 -52.72
CA LEU A 301 -2.44 -23.84 -52.63
C LEU A 301 -2.69 -22.45 -52.02
N GLN A 302 -3.78 -21.77 -52.43
CA GLN A 302 -4.19 -20.50 -51.83
C GLN A 302 -4.56 -20.65 -50.35
N MET A 303 -5.27 -21.73 -50.01
CA MET A 303 -5.57 -22.07 -48.61
C MET A 303 -4.29 -22.28 -47.80
N LEU A 304 -3.31 -23.02 -48.32
CA LEU A 304 -2.02 -23.22 -47.66
C LEU A 304 -1.29 -21.89 -47.43
N ASN A 305 -1.21 -21.04 -48.44
CA ASN A 305 -0.57 -19.73 -48.31
C ASN A 305 -1.23 -18.88 -47.22
N THR A 306 -2.57 -18.83 -47.24
CA THR A 306 -3.35 -18.10 -46.24
C THR A 306 -3.12 -18.64 -44.82
N GLN A 307 -3.05 -19.97 -44.64
CA GLN A 307 -2.80 -20.58 -43.34
C GLN A 307 -1.35 -20.37 -42.86
N CYS A 308 -0.37 -20.32 -43.77
CA CYS A 308 1.02 -19.97 -43.46
C CYS A 308 1.13 -18.51 -42.97
N ASP A 309 0.50 -17.58 -43.70
CA ASP A 309 0.48 -16.16 -43.32
C ASP A 309 -0.21 -15.96 -41.96
N GLN A 310 -1.33 -16.67 -41.72
CA GLN A 310 -2.02 -16.65 -40.44
C GLN A 310 -1.14 -17.20 -39.30
N GLN A 311 -0.43 -18.29 -39.53
CA GLN A 311 0.47 -18.86 -38.54
C GLN A 311 1.65 -17.93 -38.23
N ASN A 312 2.23 -17.28 -39.24
CA ASN A 312 3.31 -16.34 -39.04
C ASN A 312 2.84 -15.10 -38.24
N SER A 313 1.63 -14.61 -38.52
CA SER A 313 1.01 -13.51 -37.76
C SER A 313 0.75 -13.90 -36.30
N LEU A 314 0.28 -15.13 -36.04
CA LEU A 314 0.10 -15.68 -34.70
C LEU A 314 1.41 -15.73 -33.90
N ILE A 315 2.48 -16.25 -34.51
CA ILE A 315 3.80 -16.36 -33.87
C ILE A 315 4.38 -14.97 -33.60
N THR A 316 4.33 -14.08 -34.58
CA THR A 316 4.85 -12.70 -34.44
C THR A 316 4.09 -11.97 -33.34
N GLY A 317 2.75 -12.03 -33.33
CA GLY A 317 1.94 -11.38 -32.30
C GLY A 317 2.17 -11.97 -30.89
N LEU A 318 2.50 -13.26 -30.78
CA LEU A 318 2.86 -13.87 -29.50
C LEU A 318 4.24 -13.41 -29.02
N LEU A 319 5.22 -13.32 -29.93
CA LEU A 319 6.54 -12.77 -29.62
C LEU A 319 6.45 -11.31 -29.19
N ASP A 320 5.65 -10.49 -29.88
CA ASP A 320 5.39 -9.10 -29.50
C ASP A 320 4.79 -9.01 -28.09
N LEU A 321 3.85 -9.90 -27.74
CA LEU A 321 3.21 -9.92 -26.43
C LEU A 321 4.20 -10.31 -25.32
N VAL A 322 4.99 -11.36 -25.53
CA VAL A 322 6.06 -11.77 -24.59
C VAL A 322 7.13 -10.67 -24.46
N GLN A 323 7.49 -10.07 -25.59
CA GLN A 323 8.20 -8.79 -25.78
C GLN A 323 7.79 -7.77 -24.73
N LEU A 324 6.52 -7.40 -24.82
CA LEU A 324 5.92 -6.41 -23.95
C LEU A 324 5.96 -6.89 -22.50
N GLU A 325 5.44 -8.06 -22.16
CA GLU A 325 5.31 -8.52 -20.77
C GLU A 325 6.62 -8.51 -19.95
N HIS A 326 7.77 -8.81 -20.56
CA HIS A 326 9.06 -8.90 -19.86
C HIS A 326 9.72 -7.54 -19.55
N ASP A 327 9.37 -6.45 -20.25
CA ASP A 327 10.10 -5.17 -20.21
C ASP A 327 9.43 -4.05 -19.39
N LEU A 328 8.75 -4.37 -18.28
CA LEU A 328 8.03 -3.36 -17.48
C LEU A 328 8.95 -2.25 -16.91
N ASP A 329 10.19 -2.58 -16.53
CA ASP A 329 11.11 -1.64 -15.86
C ASP A 329 12.14 -0.98 -16.82
N ALA A 330 12.23 -1.44 -18.07
CA ALA A 330 13.24 -0.99 -19.05
C ALA A 330 12.65 -0.29 -20.29
N THR A 331 11.32 -0.13 -20.37
CA THR A 331 10.67 0.49 -21.53
C THR A 331 11.04 1.98 -21.62
N THR A 332 11.85 2.35 -22.61
CA THR A 332 12.15 3.74 -22.92
C THR A 332 11.05 4.33 -23.82
N LEU A 333 10.52 5.48 -23.42
CA LEU A 333 9.56 6.24 -24.22
C LEU A 333 10.32 7.19 -25.15
N GLU A 334 9.98 7.17 -26.42
CA GLU A 334 10.45 8.12 -27.43
C GLU A 334 9.36 9.15 -27.76
N SER A 335 9.79 10.36 -28.11
CA SER A 335 8.92 11.40 -28.62
C SER A 335 8.71 11.18 -30.12
N VAL A 336 7.49 10.83 -30.54
CA VAL A 336 7.16 10.49 -31.94
C VAL A 336 6.09 11.43 -32.47
N ARG A 337 6.23 11.89 -33.71
CA ARG A 337 5.20 12.70 -34.40
C ARG A 337 4.28 11.80 -35.22
N LEU A 338 2.97 12.03 -35.09
CA LEU A 338 1.97 11.28 -35.87
C LEU A 338 2.09 11.52 -37.37
N SER A 339 2.51 12.73 -37.77
CA SER A 339 2.73 13.13 -39.17
C SER A 339 3.76 12.25 -39.90
N ASP A 340 4.69 11.66 -39.17
CA ASP A 340 5.82 10.94 -39.75
C ASP A 340 5.48 9.45 -39.95
N ILE A 341 4.48 8.95 -39.20
CA ILE A 341 4.12 7.53 -39.15
C ILE A 341 2.82 7.26 -39.91
N VAL A 342 1.75 8.02 -39.64
CA VAL A 342 0.42 7.70 -40.15
C VAL A 342 0.35 7.72 -41.68
N PRO A 343 0.87 8.73 -42.40
CA PRO A 343 0.82 8.75 -43.87
C PRO A 343 1.54 7.55 -44.50
N GLY A 344 2.70 7.17 -43.95
CA GLY A 344 3.47 6.02 -44.44
C GLY A 344 2.72 4.70 -44.25
N VAL A 345 2.10 4.49 -43.08
CA VAL A 345 1.29 3.28 -42.84
C VAL A 345 0.04 3.27 -43.73
N VAL A 346 -0.67 4.39 -43.86
CA VAL A 346 -1.86 4.47 -44.73
C VAL A 346 -1.49 4.19 -46.19
N SER A 347 -0.37 4.70 -46.68
CA SER A 347 0.12 4.42 -48.03
C SER A 347 0.36 2.93 -48.28
N THR A 348 0.86 2.19 -47.29
CA THR A 348 1.07 0.74 -47.39
C THR A 348 -0.26 -0.02 -47.51
N TYR A 349 -1.31 0.44 -46.83
CA TYR A 349 -2.62 -0.20 -46.83
C TYR A 349 -3.57 0.29 -47.94
N GLN A 350 -3.20 1.36 -48.66
CA GLN A 350 -3.99 1.91 -49.75
C GLN A 350 -4.31 0.87 -50.84
N PRO A 351 -3.36 0.04 -51.34
CA PRO A 351 -3.65 -0.97 -52.36
C PRO A 351 -4.62 -2.04 -51.86
N VAL A 352 -4.47 -2.47 -50.59
CA VAL A 352 -5.33 -3.49 -49.96
C VAL A 352 -6.77 -2.97 -49.82
N ALA A 353 -6.93 -1.69 -49.42
CA ALA A 353 -8.23 -1.06 -49.36
C ALA A 353 -8.86 -0.92 -50.77
N GLN A 354 -8.07 -0.54 -51.78
CA GLN A 354 -8.53 -0.42 -53.16
C GLN A 354 -8.96 -1.76 -53.76
N GLU A 355 -8.24 -2.84 -53.49
CA GLU A 355 -8.60 -4.20 -53.94
C GLU A 355 -9.96 -4.65 -53.39
N LYS A 356 -10.29 -4.27 -52.14
CA LYS A 356 -11.62 -4.45 -51.54
C LYS A 356 -12.66 -3.40 -51.95
N GLY A 357 -12.29 -2.38 -52.71
CA GLY A 357 -13.17 -1.25 -53.04
C GLY A 357 -13.57 -0.41 -51.83
N ILE A 358 -12.70 -0.31 -50.82
CA ILE A 358 -12.89 0.52 -49.61
C ILE A 358 -12.24 1.88 -49.82
N MET A 359 -12.96 2.97 -49.50
CA MET A 359 -12.37 4.31 -49.47
C MET A 359 -11.55 4.47 -48.19
N LEU A 360 -10.22 4.59 -48.34
CA LEU A 360 -9.31 4.89 -47.24
C LEU A 360 -8.83 6.34 -47.32
N ALA A 361 -9.07 7.11 -46.25
CA ALA A 361 -8.64 8.50 -46.14
C ALA A 361 -8.04 8.81 -44.76
N TYR A 362 -7.13 9.78 -44.70
CA TYR A 362 -6.56 10.26 -43.44
C TYR A 362 -6.56 11.79 -43.37
N THR A 363 -6.60 12.31 -42.15
CA THR A 363 -6.49 13.74 -41.84
C THR A 363 -5.67 13.89 -40.58
N VAL A 364 -4.36 14.14 -40.75
CA VAL A 364 -3.40 14.32 -39.66
C VAL A 364 -2.74 15.69 -39.85
N PRO A 365 -3.10 16.69 -39.03
CA PRO A 365 -2.44 18.00 -39.09
C PRO A 365 -0.95 17.88 -38.76
N THR A 366 -0.10 18.55 -39.54
CA THR A 366 1.35 18.60 -39.33
C THR A 366 1.76 19.38 -38.07
N GLU A 367 0.87 20.23 -37.57
CA GLU A 367 1.09 21.09 -36.39
C GLU A 367 0.84 20.36 -35.06
N LEU A 368 0.45 19.09 -35.07
CA LEU A 368 0.24 18.33 -33.85
C LEU A 368 1.55 18.14 -33.06
N PRO A 369 1.54 18.28 -31.73
CA PRO A 369 2.70 18.00 -30.91
C PRO A 369 3.09 16.52 -31.00
N ALA A 370 4.36 16.22 -30.74
CA ALA A 370 4.81 14.84 -30.59
C ALA A 370 4.12 14.17 -29.40
N VAL A 371 4.08 12.84 -29.41
CA VAL A 371 3.52 12.03 -28.32
C VAL A 371 4.59 11.12 -27.73
N TRP A 372 4.47 10.82 -26.45
CA TRP A 372 5.29 9.80 -25.81
C TRP A 372 4.78 8.41 -26.18
N CYS A 373 5.66 7.59 -26.76
CA CYS A 373 5.33 6.22 -27.11
C CYS A 373 6.54 5.29 -26.98
N VAL A 374 6.31 4.00 -26.75
CA VAL A 374 7.36 2.97 -26.87
C VAL A 374 7.92 2.95 -28.29
N SER A 375 9.22 2.66 -28.43
CA SER A 375 9.86 2.62 -29.74
C SER A 375 9.17 1.68 -30.73
N GLY A 376 8.79 2.21 -31.89
CA GLY A 376 7.98 1.49 -32.89
C GLY A 376 6.52 1.20 -32.49
N GLY A 377 6.13 1.46 -31.24
CA GLY A 377 4.80 1.18 -30.71
C GLY A 377 3.69 1.95 -31.40
N LEU A 378 3.91 3.22 -31.75
CA LEU A 378 2.90 4.03 -32.44
C LEU A 378 2.58 3.45 -33.82
N ARG A 379 3.61 3.03 -34.56
CA ARG A 379 3.45 2.35 -35.86
C ARG A 379 2.63 1.07 -35.69
N GLN A 380 2.95 0.26 -34.67
CA GLN A 380 2.24 -0.99 -34.40
C GLN A 380 0.77 -0.75 -34.01
N ILE A 381 0.47 0.29 -33.23
CA ILE A 381 -0.91 0.69 -32.89
C ILE A 381 -1.68 1.04 -34.17
N VAL A 382 -1.10 1.90 -35.03
CA VAL A 382 -1.74 2.32 -36.29
C VAL A 382 -1.97 1.14 -37.21
N ILE A 383 -0.98 0.24 -37.37
CA ILE A 383 -1.10 -0.96 -38.19
C ILE A 383 -2.26 -1.84 -37.71
N ASN A 384 -2.32 -2.15 -36.42
CA ASN A 384 -3.33 -3.05 -35.88
C ASN A 384 -4.75 -2.48 -36.01
N LEU A 385 -4.94 -1.19 -35.71
CA LEU A 385 -6.25 -0.55 -35.80
C LEU A 385 -6.69 -0.34 -37.26
N LEU A 386 -5.78 0.05 -38.14
CA LEU A 386 -6.08 0.24 -39.56
C LEU A 386 -6.39 -1.09 -40.26
N HIS A 387 -5.59 -2.12 -39.99
CA HIS A 387 -5.82 -3.47 -40.51
C HIS A 387 -7.18 -4.00 -40.04
N ASN A 388 -7.54 -3.84 -38.76
CA ASN A 388 -8.87 -4.21 -38.26
C ASN A 388 -9.99 -3.44 -38.98
N SER A 389 -9.82 -2.13 -39.17
CA SER A 389 -10.80 -1.28 -39.85
C SER A 389 -11.06 -1.77 -41.28
N ILE A 390 -10.01 -2.06 -42.06
CA ILE A 390 -10.14 -2.56 -43.45
C ILE A 390 -10.66 -4.00 -43.48
N LYS A 391 -10.24 -4.83 -42.53
CA LYS A 391 -10.62 -6.24 -42.46
C LYS A 391 -12.12 -6.41 -42.25
N PHE A 392 -12.71 -5.64 -41.33
CA PHE A 392 -14.12 -5.76 -40.93
C PHE A 392 -15.07 -4.79 -41.66
N THR A 393 -14.54 -4.01 -42.61
CA THR A 393 -15.34 -3.19 -43.51
C THR A 393 -15.70 -4.00 -44.77
N PRO A 394 -16.99 -4.07 -45.16
CA PRO A 394 -17.41 -4.72 -46.39
C PRO A 394 -17.03 -3.89 -47.63
N ASN A 395 -17.10 -4.52 -48.81
CA ASN A 395 -16.77 -3.85 -50.08
C ASN A 395 -17.67 -2.60 -50.30
N GLY A 396 -17.08 -1.50 -50.79
CA GLY A 396 -17.77 -0.22 -50.95
C GLY A 396 -17.88 0.61 -49.66
N GLY A 397 -17.36 0.11 -48.53
CA GLY A 397 -17.31 0.84 -47.27
C GLY A 397 -16.20 1.89 -47.21
N GLN A 398 -16.07 2.51 -46.04
CA GLN A 398 -15.22 3.69 -45.84
C GLN A 398 -14.46 3.59 -44.52
N VAL A 399 -13.19 3.98 -44.53
CA VAL A 399 -12.30 4.03 -43.36
C VAL A 399 -11.60 5.38 -43.32
N TRP A 400 -11.67 6.04 -42.16
CA TRP A 400 -11.03 7.33 -41.90
C TRP A 400 -10.09 7.26 -40.71
N VAL A 401 -8.92 7.86 -40.87
CA VAL A 401 -7.98 8.09 -39.77
C VAL A 401 -7.88 9.59 -39.50
N ARG A 402 -8.20 10.05 -38.29
CA ARG A 402 -8.18 11.47 -37.93
C ARG A 402 -7.36 11.70 -36.68
N ALA A 403 -6.51 12.70 -36.68
CA ALA A 403 -5.76 13.12 -35.49
C ALA A 403 -6.14 14.55 -35.09
N ARG A 404 -6.27 14.79 -33.79
CA ARG A 404 -6.53 16.12 -33.23
C ARG A 404 -5.90 16.27 -31.85
N LEU A 405 -5.56 17.50 -31.47
CA LEU A 405 -5.19 17.83 -30.10
C LEU A 405 -6.48 18.06 -29.29
N GLN A 406 -6.59 17.44 -28.11
CA GLN A 406 -7.66 17.69 -27.16
C GLN A 406 -7.07 17.84 -25.76
N GLY A 407 -6.95 19.09 -25.29
CA GLY A 407 -6.25 19.40 -24.05
C GLY A 407 -4.76 19.09 -24.15
N ASP A 408 -4.25 18.33 -23.19
CA ASP A 408 -2.86 17.86 -23.08
C ASP A 408 -2.60 16.56 -23.86
N ARG A 409 -3.61 16.00 -24.53
CA ARG A 409 -3.54 14.71 -25.21
C ARG A 409 -3.81 14.82 -26.70
N VAL A 410 -3.05 14.05 -27.47
CA VAL A 410 -3.33 13.84 -28.90
C VAL A 410 -4.30 12.66 -29.02
N GLN A 411 -5.42 12.90 -29.69
CA GLN A 411 -6.39 11.87 -30.04
C GLN A 411 -6.18 11.41 -31.47
N LEU A 412 -6.10 10.10 -31.66
CA LEU A 412 -6.05 9.43 -32.95
C LEU A 412 -7.29 8.52 -33.09
N GLU A 413 -8.16 8.87 -34.01
CA GLU A 413 -9.44 8.23 -34.28
C GLU A 413 -9.36 7.38 -35.55
N PHE A 414 -9.77 6.12 -35.45
CA PHE A 414 -9.98 5.20 -36.57
C PHE A 414 -11.46 4.91 -36.67
N ARG A 415 -12.12 5.41 -37.72
CA ARG A 415 -13.54 5.23 -37.95
C ARG A 415 -13.75 4.37 -39.19
N ASP A 416 -14.58 3.35 -39.08
CA ASP A 416 -14.98 2.47 -40.17
C ASP A 416 -16.51 2.43 -40.32
N THR A 417 -16.98 2.06 -41.51
CA THR A 417 -18.40 1.73 -41.78
C THR A 417 -18.63 0.22 -41.86
N GLY A 418 -17.91 -0.53 -41.02
CA GLY A 418 -17.92 -1.98 -41.04
C GLY A 418 -19.13 -2.62 -40.37
N ILE A 419 -19.01 -3.91 -40.08
CA ILE A 419 -20.09 -4.72 -39.47
C ILE A 419 -20.47 -4.28 -38.05
N GLY A 420 -19.64 -3.45 -37.40
CA GLY A 420 -19.82 -3.03 -36.02
C GLY A 420 -19.59 -4.15 -34.99
N ILE A 421 -19.61 -3.78 -33.72
CA ILE A 421 -19.34 -4.63 -32.57
C ILE A 421 -20.55 -4.53 -31.63
N PRO A 422 -21.17 -5.67 -31.23
CA PRO A 422 -22.22 -5.68 -30.23
C PRO A 422 -21.74 -5.08 -28.90
N GLU A 423 -22.58 -4.29 -28.22
CA GLU A 423 -22.18 -3.56 -27.01
C GLU A 423 -21.69 -4.48 -25.88
N ASN A 424 -22.29 -5.67 -25.75
CA ASN A 424 -21.89 -6.69 -24.78
C ASN A 424 -20.53 -7.34 -25.07
N GLU A 425 -20.01 -7.17 -26.28
CA GLU A 425 -18.73 -7.73 -26.73
C GLU A 425 -17.59 -6.72 -26.58
N ILE A 426 -17.87 -5.41 -26.57
CA ILE A 426 -16.88 -4.32 -26.48
C ILE A 426 -15.89 -4.49 -25.32
N PRO A 427 -16.29 -4.89 -24.09
CA PRO A 427 -15.32 -5.08 -23.01
C PRO A 427 -14.31 -6.21 -23.28
N LYS A 428 -14.70 -7.20 -24.08
CA LYS A 428 -13.94 -8.44 -24.29
C LYS A 428 -13.03 -8.40 -25.51
N ILE A 429 -13.21 -7.45 -26.44
CA ILE A 429 -12.40 -7.38 -27.67
C ILE A 429 -10.90 -7.13 -27.42
N PHE A 430 -10.54 -6.71 -26.21
CA PHE A 430 -9.17 -6.54 -25.77
C PHE A 430 -8.56 -7.79 -25.14
N ASP A 431 -9.40 -8.79 -24.80
CA ASP A 431 -8.96 -10.06 -24.24
C ASP A 431 -8.15 -10.86 -25.26
N ARG A 432 -7.12 -11.56 -24.77
CA ARG A 432 -6.21 -12.35 -25.61
C ARG A 432 -6.98 -13.44 -26.33
N PHE A 433 -6.73 -13.59 -27.64
CA PHE A 433 -7.38 -14.59 -28.50
C PHE A 433 -8.90 -14.44 -28.62
N TYR A 434 -9.46 -13.34 -28.12
CA TYR A 434 -10.89 -13.11 -28.19
C TYR A 434 -11.32 -12.71 -29.61
N ARG A 435 -12.43 -13.30 -30.07
CA ARG A 435 -13.04 -13.01 -31.36
C ARG A 435 -14.55 -13.00 -31.21
N VAL A 436 -15.19 -11.94 -31.70
CA VAL A 436 -16.65 -11.84 -31.75
C VAL A 436 -17.17 -12.89 -32.75
N ARG A 437 -17.97 -13.85 -32.25
CA ARG A 437 -18.60 -14.88 -33.09
C ARG A 437 -19.84 -14.28 -33.75
N THR A 438 -19.73 -13.90 -35.02
CA THR A 438 -20.85 -13.35 -35.78
C THR A 438 -21.38 -14.38 -36.77
N THR A 439 -22.70 -14.52 -36.88
CA THR A 439 -23.39 -15.55 -37.70
C THR A 439 -23.27 -15.34 -39.22
N ALA A 440 -22.71 -14.20 -39.67
CA ALA A 440 -22.77 -13.78 -41.08
C ALA A 440 -21.41 -13.43 -41.72
N ALA A 441 -20.28 -13.64 -41.05
CA ALA A 441 -18.98 -13.39 -41.66
C ALA A 441 -18.30 -14.71 -42.02
N GLU A 442 -17.89 -14.83 -43.27
CA GLU A 442 -16.79 -15.72 -43.68
C GLU A 442 -15.68 -15.68 -42.63
N ASP A 443 -14.90 -16.74 -42.54
CA ASP A 443 -13.82 -16.94 -41.58
C ASP A 443 -12.71 -15.88 -41.77
N HIS A 444 -12.97 -14.63 -41.34
CA HIS A 444 -12.08 -13.49 -41.45
C HIS A 444 -10.95 -13.73 -40.44
N GLY A 445 -9.96 -14.50 -40.89
CA GLY A 445 -8.85 -15.04 -40.11
C GLY A 445 -8.07 -13.97 -39.37
N GLY A 446 -7.74 -14.23 -38.10
CA GLY A 446 -6.92 -13.37 -37.27
C GLY A 446 -6.70 -13.99 -35.90
N ALA A 447 -5.52 -13.74 -35.34
CA ALA A 447 -5.06 -14.31 -34.08
C ALA A 447 -5.84 -13.87 -32.82
N GLY A 448 -6.64 -12.80 -32.90
CA GLY A 448 -7.25 -12.19 -31.72
C GLY A 448 -6.24 -11.51 -30.78
N LEU A 449 -5.04 -11.20 -31.26
CA LEU A 449 -3.98 -10.56 -30.46
C LEU A 449 -3.80 -9.06 -30.75
N GLY A 450 -4.23 -8.57 -31.91
CA GLY A 450 -3.95 -7.20 -32.35
C GLY A 450 -4.47 -6.12 -31.40
N LEU A 451 -5.73 -6.23 -30.95
CA LEU A 451 -6.30 -5.25 -30.00
C LEU A 451 -5.70 -5.37 -28.59
N THR A 452 -5.32 -6.58 -28.16
CA THR A 452 -4.58 -6.78 -26.91
C THR A 452 -3.23 -6.08 -26.97
N ILE A 453 -2.48 -6.24 -28.08
CA ILE A 453 -1.19 -5.56 -28.29
C ILE A 453 -1.36 -4.04 -28.23
N VAL A 454 -2.38 -3.49 -28.90
CA VAL A 454 -2.72 -2.06 -28.83
C VAL A 454 -2.96 -1.61 -27.39
N GLN A 455 -3.76 -2.36 -26.62
CA GLN A 455 -4.06 -2.01 -25.24
C GLN A 455 -2.81 -2.03 -24.35
N GLN A 456 -1.95 -3.04 -24.51
CA GLN A 456 -0.70 -3.17 -23.76
C GLN A 456 0.31 -2.07 -24.12
N LEU A 457 0.44 -1.73 -25.40
CA LEU A 457 1.27 -0.62 -25.85
C LEU A 457 0.78 0.71 -25.28
N LEU A 458 -0.53 0.98 -25.34
CA LEU A 458 -1.10 2.21 -24.79
C LEU A 458 -0.93 2.31 -23.29
N LEU A 459 -1.13 1.21 -22.55
CA LEU A 459 -0.89 1.18 -21.12
C LEU A 459 0.55 1.58 -20.78
N ARG A 460 1.54 1.10 -21.55
CA ARG A 460 2.96 1.47 -21.37
C ARG A 460 3.27 2.93 -21.68
N CYS A 461 2.54 3.50 -22.65
CA CYS A 461 2.69 4.90 -23.04
C CYS A 461 1.92 5.86 -22.11
N GLY A 462 1.22 5.35 -21.09
CA GLY A 462 0.29 6.16 -20.27
C GLY A 462 -0.95 6.64 -21.04
N GLY A 463 -1.23 6.02 -22.18
CA GLY A 463 -2.37 6.30 -23.05
C GLY A 463 -3.60 5.45 -22.74
N SER A 464 -4.65 5.67 -23.50
CA SER A 464 -5.91 4.94 -23.39
C SER A 464 -6.59 4.76 -24.73
N ILE A 465 -7.47 3.76 -24.84
CA ILE A 465 -8.31 3.53 -26.01
C ILE A 465 -9.78 3.49 -25.61
N VAL A 466 -10.63 4.13 -26.39
CA VAL A 466 -12.09 4.14 -26.24
C VAL A 466 -12.71 3.62 -27.53
N VAL A 467 -13.75 2.79 -27.42
CA VAL A 467 -14.45 2.22 -28.56
C VAL A 467 -15.91 2.62 -28.52
N LYS A 468 -16.39 3.14 -29.64
CA LYS A 468 -17.82 3.36 -29.90
C LYS A 468 -18.18 2.57 -31.14
N SER A 469 -19.17 1.69 -31.05
CA SER A 469 -19.55 0.85 -32.17
C SER A 469 -21.03 0.50 -32.08
N LYS A 470 -21.65 0.33 -33.26
CA LYS A 470 -23.02 -0.15 -33.38
C LYS A 470 -23.10 -1.11 -34.54
N VAL A 471 -23.78 -2.23 -34.32
CA VAL A 471 -23.90 -3.32 -35.31
C VAL A 471 -24.49 -2.77 -36.61
N ASN A 472 -23.84 -3.09 -37.73
CA ASN A 472 -24.11 -2.63 -39.09
C ASN A 472 -23.97 -1.12 -39.36
N GLU A 473 -23.47 -0.33 -38.41
CA GLU A 473 -23.18 1.10 -38.60
C GLU A 473 -21.67 1.41 -38.60
N GLY A 474 -20.85 0.45 -38.13
CA GLY A 474 -19.40 0.55 -38.07
C GLY A 474 -18.87 0.82 -36.66
N SER A 475 -17.57 1.05 -36.58
CA SER A 475 -16.86 1.27 -35.30
C SER A 475 -15.98 2.51 -35.34
N THR A 476 -15.68 3.03 -34.16
CA THR A 476 -14.77 4.14 -33.95
C THR A 476 -13.86 3.81 -32.77
N PHE A 477 -12.57 3.64 -33.05
CA PHE A 477 -11.53 3.44 -32.05
C PHE A 477 -10.80 4.77 -31.85
N THR A 478 -10.85 5.31 -30.64
CA THR A 478 -10.20 6.57 -30.27
C THR A 478 -9.04 6.27 -29.33
N VAL A 479 -7.82 6.41 -29.83
CA VAL A 479 -6.58 6.33 -29.06
C VAL A 479 -6.24 7.71 -28.49
N GLN A 480 -5.81 7.77 -27.24
CA GLN A 480 -5.37 8.98 -26.56
C GLN A 480 -3.96 8.79 -26.04
N LEU A 481 -3.06 9.70 -26.41
CA LEU A 481 -1.65 9.69 -25.99
C LEU A 481 -1.28 11.04 -25.40
N ALA A 482 -0.40 11.06 -24.40
CA ALA A 482 0.11 12.29 -23.81
C ALA A 482 0.95 13.05 -24.84
N SER A 483 0.66 14.34 -25.01
CA SER A 483 1.49 15.20 -25.84
C SER A 483 2.78 15.56 -25.11
N VAL A 484 3.86 15.74 -25.86
CA VAL A 484 5.17 16.18 -25.34
C VAL A 484 5.14 17.68 -24.97
N ALA A 485 4.06 18.39 -25.34
CA ALA A 485 3.93 19.83 -25.14
C ALA A 485 3.66 20.25 -23.68
N ASP A 486 3.37 19.31 -22.76
CA ASP A 486 3.24 19.59 -21.33
C ASP A 486 3.93 18.52 -20.48
N SER A 487 5.09 18.86 -19.93
CA SER A 487 5.53 18.27 -18.68
C SER A 487 6.25 19.31 -17.82
N PRO A 488 5.60 19.85 -16.78
CA PRO A 488 6.31 20.41 -15.64
C PRO A 488 6.68 19.25 -14.70
N ALA A 489 7.70 18.46 -15.05
CA ALA A 489 8.55 17.71 -14.12
C ALA A 489 9.48 16.79 -14.90
N ALA A 490 10.62 17.34 -15.32
CA ALA A 490 11.87 16.61 -15.21
C ALA A 490 12.02 16.18 -13.74
N ILE A 491 11.67 14.93 -13.44
CA ILE A 491 12.07 14.27 -12.20
C ILE A 491 13.59 14.10 -12.30
N ALA A 492 14.27 15.08 -11.72
CA ALA A 492 15.60 15.04 -11.11
C ALA A 492 16.48 13.83 -11.47
N THR A 493 17.28 13.99 -12.53
CA THR A 493 18.63 13.42 -12.62
C THR A 493 19.61 14.53 -13.02
N ALA A 494 19.81 15.49 -12.11
CA ALA A 494 20.96 16.38 -12.11
C ALA A 494 21.24 16.84 -10.67
N ASN A 495 22.51 16.76 -10.28
CA ASN A 495 23.13 16.96 -8.94
C ASN A 495 23.14 15.66 -8.11
N GLU A 496 24.24 14.93 -7.95
CA GLU A 496 25.69 15.17 -8.07
C GLU A 496 26.42 13.91 -8.57
#